data_AF-A0A7C5DBH6-F1
#
_entry.id   AF-A0A7C5DBH6-F1
#
_cell.length_a   1.000
_cell.length_b   1.000
_cell.length_c   1.000
_cell.angle_alpha   90.00
_cell.angle_beta   90.00
_cell.angle_gamma   90.00
#
_symmetry.space_group_name_H-M   'P 1'
#
loop_
_entity.id
_entity.type
_entity.pdbx_description
1 polymer ?
#
loop_
_entity_poly.entity_id
_entity_poly.type
_entity_poly.pdbx_seq_one_letter_code
_entity_poly.pdbx_strand_id
1 'polypeptide(L)'
;MATIEQSLAWTETPLPEPLKKLDPEAQEVLTSYVKEVVNNKTDGLEELYQAISSIVRFIPHFIVIPLMVEHIRPQISAGVCRTMGIEQAVGYANDLPLEYFSEVSRHLDDELMARIFEKMKRNQAEKVILFELLHHRSHMLGISEHLDRRMLEFVAKNLESNGFSEHDPDLVAHKVLLEKIKSLR
;
A
#
# COMPACT_ATOMS: atom_id res chain seq x y z
N MET A 1 13.81 -17.88 -12.48
CA MET A 1 12.64 -18.54 -11.86
C MET A 1 12.39 -17.86 -10.54
N ALA A 2 11.19 -17.35 -10.30
CA ALA A 2 10.85 -16.72 -9.02
C ALA A 2 10.82 -17.78 -7.91
N THR A 3 11.35 -17.47 -6.73
CA THR A 3 11.30 -18.41 -5.60
C THR A 3 9.86 -18.59 -5.11
N ILE A 4 9.57 -19.72 -4.45
CA ILE A 4 8.24 -19.98 -3.87
C ILE A 4 7.82 -18.86 -2.89
N GLU A 5 8.79 -18.29 -2.18
CA GLU A 5 8.58 -17.14 -1.28
C GLU A 5 8.13 -15.89 -2.05
N GLN A 6 8.73 -15.60 -3.21
CA GLN A 6 8.27 -14.51 -4.09
C GLN A 6 6.88 -14.79 -4.66
N SER A 7 6.59 -16.07 -4.97
CA SER A 7 5.32 -16.48 -5.57
C SER A 7 4.16 -16.54 -4.57
N LEU A 8 4.44 -16.57 -3.27
CA LEU A 8 3.46 -16.62 -2.17
C LEU A 8 3.53 -15.38 -1.26
N ALA A 9 4.28 -14.35 -1.64
CA ALA A 9 4.43 -13.11 -0.87
C ALA A 9 3.08 -12.42 -0.58
N TRP A 10 2.08 -12.62 -1.44
CA TRP A 10 0.71 -12.10 -1.30
C TRP A 10 -0.10 -12.75 -0.17
N THR A 11 0.41 -13.82 0.44
CA THR A 11 -0.22 -14.43 1.62
C THR A 11 0.13 -13.70 2.92
N GLU A 12 1.10 -12.76 2.88
CA GLU A 12 1.66 -12.03 4.03
C GLU A 12 2.09 -12.94 5.21
N THR A 13 2.17 -14.24 4.96
CA THR A 13 2.41 -15.29 5.94
C THR A 13 3.67 -16.03 5.51
N PRO A 14 4.69 -16.13 6.38
CA PRO A 14 5.91 -16.83 6.03
C PRO A 14 5.61 -18.30 5.71
N LEU A 15 6.19 -18.80 4.62
CA LEU A 15 6.04 -20.20 4.25
C LEU A 15 6.58 -21.09 5.38
N PRO A 16 5.79 -22.04 5.91
CA PRO A 16 6.27 -22.97 6.92
C PRO A 16 7.56 -23.70 6.50
N GLU A 17 8.51 -23.82 7.41
CA GLU A 17 9.81 -24.47 7.18
C GLU A 17 9.74 -25.87 6.52
N PRO A 18 8.75 -26.74 6.82
CA PRO A 18 8.61 -28.02 6.11
C PRO A 18 8.37 -27.86 4.60
N LEU A 19 7.65 -26.81 4.18
CA LEU A 19 7.31 -26.56 2.78
C LEU A 19 8.49 -25.96 2.01
N LYS A 20 9.41 -25.25 2.68
CA LYS A 20 10.67 -24.77 2.09
C LYS A 20 11.64 -25.90 1.73
N LYS A 21 11.52 -27.06 2.39
CA LYS A 21 12.38 -28.23 2.18
C LYS A 21 11.88 -29.17 1.08
N LEU A 22 10.71 -28.89 0.51
CA LEU A 22 10.21 -29.63 -0.65
C LEU A 22 11.15 -29.44 -1.83
N ASP A 23 11.24 -30.46 -2.68
CA ASP A 23 11.95 -30.37 -3.94
C ASP A 23 11.31 -29.31 -4.87
N PRO A 24 12.07 -28.75 -5.84
CA PRO A 24 11.59 -27.65 -6.67
C PRO A 24 10.30 -27.97 -7.46
N GLU A 25 10.11 -29.22 -7.89
CA GLU A 25 8.94 -29.66 -8.65
C GLU A 25 7.71 -29.69 -7.73
N ALA A 26 7.83 -30.25 -6.52
CA ALA A 26 6.78 -30.21 -5.52
C ALA A 26 6.43 -28.78 -5.06
N GLN A 27 7.42 -27.88 -4.98
CA GLN A 27 7.18 -26.46 -4.69
C GLN A 27 6.36 -25.77 -5.79
N GLU A 28 6.63 -26.09 -7.05
CA GLU A 28 5.88 -25.55 -8.19
C GLU A 28 4.43 -26.05 -8.20
N VAL A 29 4.21 -27.35 -7.95
CA VAL A 29 2.88 -27.93 -7.83
C VAL A 29 2.10 -27.31 -6.67
N LEU A 30 2.74 -27.15 -5.50
CA LEU A 30 2.12 -26.52 -4.34
C LEU A 30 1.74 -25.07 -4.63
N THR A 31 2.63 -24.31 -5.27
CA THR A 31 2.39 -22.91 -5.65
C THR A 31 1.19 -22.80 -6.58
N SER A 32 1.12 -23.69 -7.58
CA SER A 32 0.00 -23.75 -8.53
C SER A 32 -1.31 -24.09 -7.84
N TYR A 33 -1.32 -25.09 -6.94
CA TYR A 33 -2.51 -25.46 -6.17
C TYR A 33 -2.99 -24.33 -5.25
N VAL A 34 -2.09 -23.67 -4.53
CA VAL A 34 -2.44 -22.54 -3.66
C VAL A 34 -3.04 -21.38 -4.47
N LYS A 35 -2.45 -21.06 -5.63
CA LYS A 35 -3.01 -20.06 -6.55
C LYS A 35 -4.41 -20.45 -7.02
N GLU A 36 -4.62 -21.70 -7.41
CA GLU A 36 -5.93 -22.19 -7.84
C GLU A 36 -6.97 -22.12 -6.72
N VAL A 37 -6.62 -22.58 -5.51
CA VAL A 37 -7.52 -22.49 -4.34
C VAL A 37 -7.90 -21.04 -4.06
N VAL A 38 -6.93 -20.12 -4.07
CA VAL A 38 -7.24 -18.71 -3.80
C VAL A 38 -8.07 -18.11 -4.91
N ASN A 39 -7.70 -18.30 -6.18
CA ASN A 39 -8.50 -17.83 -7.32
C ASN A 39 -9.95 -18.33 -7.23
N ASN A 40 -10.15 -19.61 -6.92
CA ASN A 40 -11.49 -20.18 -6.75
C ASN A 40 -12.26 -19.61 -5.54
N LYS A 41 -11.56 -19.15 -4.50
CA LYS A 41 -12.20 -18.54 -3.32
C LYS A 41 -12.41 -17.03 -3.45
N THR A 42 -11.65 -16.38 -4.32
CA THR A 42 -11.73 -14.93 -4.58
C THR A 42 -12.41 -14.59 -5.90
N ASP A 43 -12.91 -15.59 -6.62
CA ASP A 43 -13.67 -15.41 -7.86
C ASP A 43 -14.85 -14.46 -7.63
N GLY A 44 -15.02 -13.49 -8.53
CA GLY A 44 -16.06 -12.46 -8.42
C GLY A 44 -15.76 -11.28 -7.49
N LEU A 45 -14.67 -11.29 -6.72
CA LEU A 45 -14.34 -10.16 -5.84
C LEU A 45 -13.95 -8.91 -6.63
N GLU A 46 -13.26 -9.06 -7.75
CA GLU A 46 -12.85 -7.95 -8.58
C GLU A 46 -14.08 -7.25 -9.20
N GLU A 47 -15.03 -8.02 -9.73
CA GLU A 47 -16.31 -7.53 -10.23
C GLU A 47 -17.13 -6.86 -9.12
N LEU A 48 -17.10 -7.40 -7.91
CA LEU A 48 -17.72 -6.78 -6.74
C LEU A 48 -17.08 -5.42 -6.42
N TYR A 49 -15.75 -5.32 -6.41
CA TYR A 49 -15.05 -4.06 -6.18
C TYR A 49 -15.39 -3.02 -7.24
N GLN A 50 -15.43 -3.41 -8.51
CA GLN A 50 -15.83 -2.55 -9.63
C GLN A 50 -17.28 -2.07 -9.50
N ALA A 51 -18.19 -2.95 -9.05
CA ALA A 51 -19.58 -2.60 -8.80
C ALA A 51 -19.69 -1.59 -7.64
N ILE A 52 -18.99 -1.83 -6.52
CA ILE A 52 -18.97 -0.90 -5.38
C ILE A 52 -18.40 0.45 -5.83
N SER A 53 -17.24 0.47 -6.47
CA SER A 53 -16.59 1.67 -7.04
C SER A 53 -17.58 2.48 -7.89
N SER A 54 -18.38 1.78 -8.69
CA SER A 54 -19.39 2.40 -9.54
C SER A 54 -20.59 2.95 -8.79
N ILE A 55 -21.03 2.31 -7.70
CA ILE A 55 -22.19 2.73 -6.91
C ILE A 55 -21.82 3.89 -5.98
N VAL A 56 -20.67 3.80 -5.29
CA VAL A 56 -20.27 4.76 -4.24
C VAL A 56 -20.10 6.18 -4.78
N ARG A 57 -19.81 6.35 -6.09
CA ARG A 57 -19.73 7.66 -6.75
C ARG A 57 -21.03 8.47 -6.65
N PHE A 58 -22.16 7.81 -6.43
CA PHE A 58 -23.49 8.44 -6.32
C PHE A 58 -23.92 8.67 -4.86
N ILE A 59 -23.15 8.17 -3.89
CA ILE A 59 -23.45 8.28 -2.47
C ILE A 59 -22.59 9.41 -1.88
N PRO A 60 -23.17 10.38 -1.17
CA PRO A 60 -22.40 11.46 -0.55
C PRO A 60 -21.32 10.95 0.42
N HIS A 61 -20.14 11.59 0.41
CA HIS A 61 -18.99 11.18 1.23
C HIS A 61 -19.31 11.07 2.72
N PHE A 62 -20.10 12.01 3.28
CA PHE A 62 -20.45 12.00 4.70
C PHE A 62 -21.27 10.77 5.13
N ILE A 63 -21.85 10.02 4.18
CA ILE A 63 -22.52 8.74 4.43
C ILE A 63 -21.53 7.58 4.22
N VAL A 64 -20.74 7.62 3.15
CA VAL A 64 -19.81 6.54 2.80
C VAL A 64 -18.68 6.40 3.83
N ILE A 65 -18.10 7.51 4.28
CA ILE A 65 -16.94 7.51 5.16
C ILE A 65 -17.23 6.79 6.50
N PRO A 66 -18.30 7.11 7.26
CA PRO A 66 -18.63 6.37 8.47
C PRO A 66 -18.90 4.88 8.21
N LEU A 67 -19.64 4.54 7.15
CA LEU A 67 -19.91 3.14 6.79
C LEU A 67 -18.62 2.37 6.48
N MET A 68 -17.67 2.99 5.77
CA MET A 68 -16.37 2.40 5.50
C MET A 68 -15.62 2.10 6.79
N VAL A 69 -15.50 3.10 7.66
CA VAL A 69 -14.72 3.00 8.90
C VAL A 69 -15.34 2.00 9.87
N GLU A 70 -16.67 1.95 9.97
CA GLU A 70 -17.37 1.10 10.95
C GLU A 70 -17.60 -0.34 10.47
N HIS A 71 -17.71 -0.57 9.16
CA HIS A 71 -18.22 -1.84 8.64
C HIS A 71 -17.36 -2.47 7.54
N ILE A 72 -16.44 -1.73 6.93
CA ILE A 72 -15.64 -2.23 5.81
C ILE A 72 -14.19 -2.41 6.24
N ARG A 73 -13.67 -3.63 6.09
CA ARG A 73 -12.26 -3.91 6.39
C ARG A 73 -11.35 -3.12 5.44
N PRO A 74 -10.19 -2.63 5.91
CA PRO A 74 -9.26 -1.84 5.10
C PRO A 74 -8.87 -2.51 3.76
N GLN A 75 -8.64 -3.82 3.77
CA GLN A 75 -8.31 -4.59 2.56
C GLN A 75 -9.41 -4.52 1.49
N ILE A 76 -10.69 -4.50 1.89
CA ILE A 76 -11.82 -4.35 0.95
C ILE A 76 -11.82 -2.93 0.38
N SER A 77 -11.66 -1.92 1.23
CA SER A 77 -11.54 -0.52 0.80
C SER A 77 -10.37 -0.32 -0.17
N ALA A 78 -9.24 -1.00 0.06
CA ALA A 78 -8.12 -1.00 -0.87
C ALA A 78 -8.47 -1.66 -2.20
N GLY A 79 -9.16 -2.81 -2.19
CA GLY A 79 -9.68 -3.46 -3.40
C GLY A 79 -10.55 -2.52 -4.23
N VAL A 80 -11.53 -1.87 -3.60
CA VAL A 80 -12.37 -0.86 -4.27
C VAL A 80 -11.53 0.32 -4.76
N CYS A 81 -10.56 0.79 -3.97
CA CYS A 81 -9.66 1.90 -4.33
C CYS A 81 -8.88 1.62 -5.64
N ARG A 82 -8.39 0.39 -5.84
CA ARG A 82 -7.70 0.00 -7.09
C ARG A 82 -8.60 0.07 -8.33
N THR A 83 -9.90 -0.17 -8.14
CA THR A 83 -10.88 -0.17 -9.23
C THR A 83 -11.52 1.21 -9.48
N MET A 84 -11.31 2.18 -8.58
CA MET A 84 -11.79 3.55 -8.77
C MET A 84 -10.69 4.44 -9.36
N GLY A 85 -11.08 5.47 -10.10
CA GLY A 85 -10.11 6.42 -10.64
C GLY A 85 -9.41 7.21 -9.53
N ILE A 86 -8.16 7.64 -9.76
CA ILE A 86 -7.35 8.39 -8.78
C ILE A 86 -8.10 9.57 -8.17
N GLU A 87 -8.85 10.34 -8.97
CA GLU A 87 -9.62 11.50 -8.47
C GLU A 87 -10.65 11.10 -7.40
N GLN A 88 -11.31 9.96 -7.60
CA GLN A 88 -12.31 9.45 -6.66
C GLN A 88 -11.64 8.89 -5.40
N ALA A 89 -10.54 8.15 -5.56
CA ALA A 89 -9.74 7.66 -4.44
C ALA A 89 -9.23 8.81 -3.55
N VAL A 90 -8.71 9.87 -4.17
CA VAL A 90 -8.27 11.09 -3.49
C VAL A 90 -9.43 11.78 -2.78
N GLY A 91 -10.62 11.78 -3.38
CA GLY A 91 -11.84 12.27 -2.76
C GLY A 91 -12.09 11.64 -1.39
N TYR A 92 -12.06 10.30 -1.32
CA TYR A 92 -12.22 9.59 -0.04
C TYR A 92 -11.00 9.74 0.88
N ALA A 93 -9.78 9.61 0.35
CA ALA A 93 -8.54 9.69 1.14
C ALA A 93 -8.41 11.00 1.93
N ASN A 94 -8.90 12.11 1.40
CA ASN A 94 -8.86 13.41 2.09
C ASN A 94 -9.80 13.50 3.31
N ASP A 95 -10.82 12.65 3.36
CA ASP A 95 -11.90 12.70 4.36
C ASP A 95 -11.85 11.50 5.33
N LEU A 96 -11.09 10.44 5.00
CA LEU A 96 -10.91 9.28 5.87
C LEU A 96 -10.10 9.62 7.13
N PRO A 97 -10.40 8.98 8.28
CA PRO A 97 -9.55 9.02 9.46
C PRO A 97 -8.14 8.51 9.16
N LEU A 98 -7.15 9.10 9.81
CA LEU A 98 -5.72 8.85 9.58
C LEU A 98 -5.37 7.37 9.78
N GLU A 99 -5.81 6.80 10.89
CA GLU A 99 -5.53 5.42 11.28
C GLU A 99 -6.13 4.45 10.27
N TYR A 100 -7.41 4.65 9.92
CA TYR A 100 -8.09 3.80 8.93
C TYR A 100 -7.44 3.90 7.55
N PHE A 101 -7.13 5.11 7.08
CA PHE A 101 -6.47 5.28 5.79
C PHE A 101 -5.07 4.67 5.77
N SER A 102 -4.34 4.72 6.88
CA SER A 102 -3.06 4.03 7.04
C SER A 102 -3.18 2.50 7.00
N GLU A 103 -4.29 1.93 7.49
CA GLU A 103 -4.54 0.50 7.28
C GLU A 103 -4.89 0.17 5.84
N VAL A 104 -5.62 1.06 5.15
CA VAL A 104 -5.96 0.88 3.73
C VAL A 104 -4.72 0.98 2.84
N SER A 105 -3.83 1.95 3.10
CA SER A 105 -2.63 2.21 2.31
C SER A 105 -1.72 0.99 2.20
N ARG A 106 -1.58 0.22 3.30
CA ARG A 106 -0.77 -1.01 3.35
C ARG A 106 -1.22 -2.12 2.40
N HIS A 107 -2.45 -2.03 1.89
CA HIS A 107 -2.99 -2.96 0.89
C HIS A 107 -3.03 -2.36 -0.52
N LEU A 108 -2.42 -1.20 -0.74
CA LEU A 108 -2.28 -0.56 -2.04
C LEU A 108 -0.83 -0.66 -2.51
N ASP A 109 -0.63 -0.64 -3.82
CA ASP A 109 0.72 -0.59 -4.37
C ASP A 109 1.35 0.79 -4.15
N ASP A 110 2.67 0.80 -3.98
CA ASP A 110 3.46 1.99 -3.65
C ASP A 110 3.28 3.12 -4.69
N GLU A 111 3.17 2.77 -5.97
CA GLU A 111 2.99 3.72 -7.07
C GLU A 111 1.60 4.38 -7.05
N LEU A 112 0.53 3.60 -6.85
CA LEU A 112 -0.83 4.10 -6.67
C LEU A 112 -0.91 5.03 -5.46
N MET A 113 -0.31 4.64 -4.34
CA MET A 113 -0.27 5.48 -3.14
C MET A 113 0.46 6.80 -3.37
N ALA A 114 1.61 6.78 -4.06
CA ALA A 114 2.31 8.00 -4.41
C ALA A 114 1.44 8.93 -5.28
N ARG A 115 0.75 8.39 -6.28
CA ARG A 115 -0.19 9.15 -7.13
C ARG A 115 -1.38 9.71 -6.36
N ILE A 116 -1.86 9.00 -5.33
CA ILE A 116 -2.90 9.52 -4.42
C ILE A 116 -2.33 10.69 -3.61
N PHE A 117 -1.14 10.54 -3.00
CA PHE A 117 -0.51 11.60 -2.21
C PHE A 117 -0.27 12.88 -3.01
N GLU A 118 0.17 12.78 -4.27
CA GLU A 118 0.39 13.91 -5.16
C GLU A 118 -0.86 14.79 -5.35
N LYS A 119 -2.05 14.17 -5.33
CA LYS A 119 -3.34 14.84 -5.57
C LYS A 119 -4.13 15.15 -4.32
N MET A 120 -3.75 14.58 -3.17
CA MET A 120 -4.36 14.89 -1.88
C MET A 120 -4.14 16.36 -1.49
N LYS A 121 -5.01 16.86 -0.60
CA LYS A 121 -4.80 18.16 0.04
C LYS A 121 -3.48 18.11 0.79
N ARG A 122 -2.59 19.08 0.54
CA ARG A 122 -1.23 19.15 1.10
C ARG A 122 -1.18 18.77 2.59
N ASN A 123 -1.99 19.44 3.41
CA ASN A 123 -1.97 19.24 4.86
C ASN A 123 -2.38 17.83 5.27
N GLN A 124 -3.23 17.15 4.48
CA GLN A 124 -3.60 15.76 4.75
C GLN A 124 -2.51 14.81 4.29
N ALA A 125 -1.97 14.98 3.07
CA ALA A 125 -0.86 14.18 2.59
C ALA A 125 0.34 14.22 3.55
N GLU A 126 0.75 15.42 3.98
CA GLU A 126 1.86 15.60 4.92
C GLU A 126 1.59 14.92 6.28
N LYS A 127 0.34 14.94 6.78
CA LYS A 127 -0.05 14.24 8.02
C LYS A 127 0.04 12.73 7.88
N VAL A 128 -0.48 12.17 6.77
CA VAL A 128 -0.41 10.72 6.52
C VAL A 128 1.04 10.28 6.38
N ILE A 129 1.83 11.01 5.58
CA ILE A 129 3.26 10.71 5.39
C ILE A 129 4.00 10.70 6.73
N LEU A 130 3.77 11.71 7.58
CA LEU A 130 4.41 11.75 8.90
C LEU A 130 3.97 10.58 9.79
N PHE A 131 2.68 10.26 9.80
CA PHE A 131 2.14 9.13 10.57
C PHE A 131 2.77 7.80 10.13
N GLU A 132 2.81 7.55 8.82
CA GLU A 132 3.40 6.36 8.23
C GLU A 132 4.91 6.27 8.50
N LEU A 133 5.66 7.38 8.41
CA LEU A 133 7.08 7.41 8.76
C LEU A 133 7.34 6.99 10.21
N LEU A 134 6.44 7.35 11.14
CA LEU A 134 6.58 7.07 12.57
C LEU A 134 6.13 5.65 12.97
N HIS A 135 5.12 5.09 12.30
CA HIS A 135 4.49 3.82 12.71
C HIS A 135 4.72 2.66 11.73
N HIS A 136 4.90 2.96 10.44
CA HIS A 136 4.95 1.99 9.34
C HIS A 136 6.06 2.36 8.34
N ARG A 137 7.26 2.61 8.89
CA ARG A 137 8.37 3.21 8.16
C ARG A 137 8.72 2.51 6.85
N SER A 138 8.93 1.20 6.86
CA SER A 138 9.36 0.46 5.66
C SER A 138 8.36 0.62 4.51
N HIS A 139 7.06 0.63 4.83
CA HIS A 139 6.00 0.87 3.85
C HIS A 139 6.09 2.29 3.27
N MET A 140 6.24 3.32 4.12
CA MET A 140 6.39 4.69 3.64
C MET A 140 7.66 4.91 2.81
N LEU A 141 8.76 4.22 3.13
CA LEU A 141 9.99 4.29 2.34
C LEU A 141 9.79 3.68 0.95
N GLY A 142 9.03 2.58 0.83
CA GLY A 142 8.59 2.03 -0.45
C GLY A 142 7.82 3.05 -1.29
N ILE A 143 6.76 3.63 -0.73
CA ILE A 143 5.98 4.69 -1.40
C ILE A 143 6.86 5.88 -1.80
N SER A 144 7.82 6.26 -0.95
CA SER A 144 8.70 7.40 -1.18
C SER A 144 9.56 7.27 -2.43
N GLU A 145 9.82 6.06 -2.91
CA GLU A 145 10.50 5.83 -4.18
C GLU A 145 9.70 6.35 -5.39
N HIS A 146 8.40 6.50 -5.25
CA HIS A 146 7.49 6.89 -6.33
C HIS A 146 6.96 8.33 -6.19
N LEU A 147 7.27 9.01 -5.09
CA LEU A 147 6.81 10.38 -4.84
C LEU A 147 7.42 11.41 -5.80
N ASP A 148 6.65 12.45 -6.08
CA ASP A 148 7.16 13.67 -6.70
C ASP A 148 8.22 14.37 -5.83
N ARG A 149 8.97 15.27 -6.47
CA ARG A 149 10.05 16.03 -5.81
C ARG A 149 9.58 16.74 -4.54
N ARG A 150 8.39 17.34 -4.57
CA ARG A 150 7.88 18.18 -3.49
C ARG A 150 7.55 17.36 -2.24
N MET A 151 6.88 16.23 -2.40
CA MET A 151 6.57 15.34 -1.28
C MET A 151 7.83 14.63 -0.79
N LEU A 152 8.75 14.32 -1.70
CA LEU A 152 10.05 13.75 -1.32
C LEU A 152 10.90 14.71 -0.49
N GLU A 153 10.90 16.01 -0.81
CA GLU A 153 11.53 17.05 0.03
C GLU A 153 10.93 17.08 1.45
N PHE A 154 9.61 16.90 1.58
CA PHE A 154 8.96 16.79 2.88
C PHE A 154 9.39 15.53 3.64
N VAL A 155 9.45 14.37 2.97
CA VAL A 155 9.95 13.11 3.56
C VAL A 155 11.39 13.28 4.03
N ALA A 156 12.28 13.78 3.19
CA ALA A 156 13.70 13.98 3.50
C ALA A 156 13.90 14.86 4.74
N LYS A 157 13.19 15.99 4.82
CA LYS A 157 13.24 16.89 5.97
C LYS A 157 12.79 16.21 7.27
N ASN A 158 11.73 15.39 7.20
CA ASN A 158 11.23 14.67 8.37
C ASN A 158 12.14 13.50 8.76
N LEU A 159 12.84 12.88 7.81
CA LEU A 159 13.88 11.90 8.12
C LEU A 159 15.04 12.54 8.90
N GLU A 160 15.53 13.70 8.45
CA GLU A 160 16.61 14.40 9.16
C GLU A 160 16.18 14.89 10.54
N SER A 161 15.00 15.49 10.65
CA SER A 161 14.50 16.10 11.89
C SER A 161 14.18 15.08 12.99
N ASN A 162 13.86 13.85 12.62
CA ASN A 162 13.55 12.77 13.57
C ASN A 162 14.76 11.85 13.85
N GLY A 163 15.98 12.29 13.49
CA GLY A 163 17.23 11.61 13.87
C GLY A 163 17.57 10.38 13.03
N PHE A 164 17.00 10.25 11.83
CA PHE A 164 17.31 9.13 10.93
C PHE A 164 18.64 9.37 10.22
N SER A 165 19.58 8.43 10.39
CA SER A 165 20.91 8.48 9.79
C SER A 165 20.91 7.86 8.38
N GLU A 166 21.77 8.34 7.48
CA GLU A 166 22.01 7.72 6.15
C GLU A 166 22.52 6.27 6.27
N HIS A 167 22.94 5.85 7.47
CA HIS A 167 23.37 4.49 7.79
C HIS A 167 22.25 3.59 8.33
N ASP A 168 21.02 4.07 8.34
CA ASP A 168 19.90 3.28 8.81
C ASP A 168 19.63 2.07 7.89
N PRO A 169 19.60 0.84 8.42
CA PRO A 169 19.42 -0.37 7.62
C PRO A 169 18.18 -0.35 6.72
N ASP A 170 17.08 0.22 7.21
CA ASP A 170 15.82 0.29 6.44
C ASP A 170 15.98 1.24 5.25
N LEU A 171 16.61 2.40 5.47
CA LEU A 171 16.84 3.38 4.42
C LEU A 171 17.88 2.90 3.40
N VAL A 172 18.90 2.16 3.84
CA VAL A 172 19.92 1.56 2.99
C VAL A 172 19.35 0.49 2.06
N ALA A 173 18.26 -0.18 2.45
CA ALA A 173 17.54 -1.10 1.58
C ALA A 173 16.92 -0.38 0.35
N HIS A 174 16.55 0.89 0.50
CA HIS A 174 15.94 1.73 -0.54
C HIS A 174 16.99 2.60 -1.27
N LYS A 175 17.87 1.96 -2.04
CA LYS A 175 18.97 2.65 -2.76
C LYS A 175 18.49 3.75 -3.70
N VAL A 176 17.40 3.50 -4.43
CA VAL A 176 16.81 4.46 -5.39
C VAL A 176 16.31 5.70 -4.64
N LEU A 177 15.65 5.51 -3.50
CA LEU A 177 15.21 6.60 -2.64
C LEU A 177 16.38 7.45 -2.16
N LEU A 178 17.46 6.82 -1.68
CA LEU A 178 18.66 7.51 -1.21
C LEU A 178 19.30 8.37 -2.31
N GLU A 179 19.40 7.87 -3.53
CA GLU A 179 19.91 8.64 -4.67
C GLU A 179 19.01 9.84 -4.97
N LYS A 180 17.68 9.64 -4.97
CA LYS A 180 16.73 10.74 -5.16
C LYS A 180 16.87 11.79 -4.07
N ILE A 181 16.93 11.41 -2.79
CA ILE A 181 17.09 12.34 -1.66
C ILE A 181 18.42 13.11 -1.79
N LYS A 182 19.51 12.46 -2.17
CA LYS A 182 20.81 13.13 -2.39
C LYS A 182 20.74 14.16 -3.52
N SER A 183 19.98 13.91 -4.58
CA SER A 183 19.79 14.85 -5.70
C SER A 183 18.95 16.09 -5.34
N LEU A 184 18.30 16.11 -4.17
CA LEU A 184 17.55 17.26 -3.68
C LEU A 184 18.42 18.31 -2.98
N ARG A 185 19.64 17.94 -2.56
CA ARG A 185 20.63 18.80 -1.91
C ARG A 185 21.50 19.51 -2.95
#